data_AF-A0A524G309-F1
#
_entry.id   AF-A0A524G309-F1
#
_cell.length_a   1.000
_cell.length_b   1.000
_cell.length_c   1.000
_cell.angle_alpha   90.00
_cell.angle_beta   90.00
_cell.angle_gamma   90.00
#
_symmetry.space_group_name_H-M   'P 1'
#
loop_
_entity.id
_entity.type
_entity.pdbx_description
1 polymer ?
#
loop_
_entity_poly.entity_id
_entity_poly.type
_entity_poly.pdbx_seq_one_letter_code
_entity_poly.pdbx_strand_id
1 'polypeptide(L)'
;MMQTVDMIIREVHAGLWFLVVGYYFFIFIFLLFFRWRTTRNPFQFAMAMFFLFLAIGRCFYFVGDFYADSRSLAEGLTPFLGESAFWLMAGSFIQWMALATLSATAGFMIFGKRWAEIAFAVPAIIIGVILGFVPLDTTTRGLLSGGAGAVYALFIPLLFWYLAWQSGGMLRRSNLLLGFGFFILFAGRVIHAIRYPMADVLFNSSIAIPGVIAPGLIVIGLILIATGNEWGQTT
;
A
#
# COMPACT_ATOMS: atom_id res chain seq x y z
N MET A 1 -7.10 -11.73 -32.59
CA MET A 1 -6.48 -10.40 -32.47
C MET A 1 -6.77 -9.75 -31.11
N MET A 2 -8.03 -9.73 -30.63
CA MET A 2 -8.37 -9.29 -29.26
C MET A 2 -7.60 -10.06 -28.16
N GLN A 3 -7.55 -11.39 -28.24
CA GLN A 3 -6.84 -12.25 -27.27
C GLN A 3 -5.34 -11.93 -27.11
N THR A 4 -4.66 -11.45 -28.17
CA THR A 4 -3.24 -11.07 -28.12
C THR A 4 -3.05 -9.72 -27.43
N VAL A 5 -3.96 -8.77 -27.67
CA VAL A 5 -3.94 -7.45 -27.03
C VAL A 5 -4.22 -7.56 -25.54
N ASP A 6 -5.22 -8.36 -25.15
CA ASP A 6 -5.57 -8.61 -23.75
C ASP A 6 -4.42 -9.28 -22.99
N MET A 7 -3.71 -10.21 -23.64
CA MET A 7 -2.52 -10.85 -23.08
C MET A 7 -1.39 -9.84 -22.86
N ILE A 8 -1.09 -9.00 -23.85
CA ILE A 8 -0.04 -7.97 -23.72
C ILE A 8 -0.37 -7.02 -22.57
N ILE A 9 -1.62 -6.58 -22.44
CA ILE A 9 -2.02 -5.67 -21.37
C ILE A 9 -1.89 -6.33 -19.99
N ARG A 10 -2.22 -7.63 -19.87
CA ARG A 10 -2.03 -8.38 -18.62
C ARG A 10 -0.56 -8.45 -18.22
N GLU A 11 0.33 -8.73 -19.16
CA GLU A 11 1.77 -8.80 -18.89
C GLU A 11 2.35 -7.42 -18.52
N VAL A 12 1.86 -6.34 -19.15
CA VAL A 12 2.20 -4.96 -18.75
C VAL A 12 1.70 -4.65 -17.33
N HIS A 13 0.47 -5.03 -17.00
CA HIS A 13 -0.10 -4.86 -15.67
C HIS A 13 0.72 -5.64 -14.62
N ALA A 14 1.11 -6.88 -14.89
CA ALA A 14 1.99 -7.66 -14.03
C ALA A 14 3.37 -7.01 -13.88
N GLY A 15 3.99 -6.55 -14.99
CA GLY A 15 5.28 -5.86 -14.99
C GLY A 15 5.28 -4.57 -14.16
N LEU A 16 4.20 -3.79 -14.21
CA LEU A 16 4.04 -2.59 -13.38
C LEU A 16 3.95 -2.92 -11.89
N TRP A 17 3.33 -4.05 -11.53
CA TRP A 17 3.33 -4.49 -10.12
C TRP A 17 4.70 -4.98 -9.66
N PHE A 18 5.48 -5.63 -10.52
CA PHE A 18 6.89 -5.93 -10.22
C PHE A 18 7.68 -4.65 -9.96
N LEU A 19 7.47 -3.62 -10.77
CA LEU A 19 8.09 -2.31 -10.55
C LEU A 19 7.71 -1.72 -9.19
N VAL A 20 6.43 -1.75 -8.82
CA VAL A 20 5.96 -1.31 -7.49
C VAL A 20 6.63 -2.08 -6.36
N VAL A 21 6.68 -3.41 -6.43
CA VAL A 21 7.34 -4.26 -5.42
C VAL A 21 8.83 -3.93 -5.33
N GLY A 22 9.49 -3.77 -6.48
CA GLY A 22 10.89 -3.36 -6.56
C GLY A 22 11.14 -2.01 -5.88
N TYR A 23 10.29 -1.01 -6.12
CA TYR A 23 10.40 0.29 -5.46
C TYR A 23 10.14 0.23 -3.95
N TYR A 24 9.20 -0.60 -3.48
CA TYR A 24 9.02 -0.81 -2.04
C TYR A 24 10.28 -1.36 -1.40
N PHE A 25 10.91 -2.38 -1.99
CA PHE A 25 12.19 -2.91 -1.49
C PHE A 25 13.31 -1.88 -1.57
N PHE A 26 13.39 -1.14 -2.68
CA PHE A 26 14.40 -0.10 -2.86
C PHE A 26 14.30 0.97 -1.76
N ILE A 27 13.11 1.51 -1.51
CA ILE A 27 12.90 2.52 -0.46
C ILE A 27 13.18 1.90 0.92
N PHE A 28 12.73 0.67 1.18
CA PHE A 28 13.07 -0.04 2.42
C PHE A 28 14.60 -0.11 2.66
N ILE A 29 15.36 -0.62 1.70
CA ILE A 29 16.83 -0.75 1.80
C ILE A 29 17.46 0.62 2.00
N PHE A 30 17.00 1.62 1.22
CA PHE A 30 17.50 2.97 1.30
C PHE A 30 17.29 3.59 2.69
N LEU A 31 16.05 3.55 3.21
CA LEU A 31 15.71 4.08 4.52
C LEU A 31 16.43 3.32 5.65
N LEU A 32 16.54 1.99 5.57
CA LEU A 32 17.17 1.19 6.61
C LEU A 32 18.70 1.41 6.67
N PHE A 33 19.39 1.19 5.55
CA PHE A 33 20.84 1.11 5.53
C PHE A 33 21.54 2.47 5.46
N PHE A 34 20.95 3.43 4.74
CA PHE A 34 21.58 4.74 4.56
C PHE A 34 21.08 5.77 5.57
N ARG A 35 19.81 5.68 5.99
CA ARG A 35 19.22 6.70 6.87
C ARG A 35 19.15 6.27 8.32
N TRP A 36 18.44 5.18 8.62
CA TRP A 36 18.25 4.76 9.99
C TRP A 36 19.57 4.36 10.64
N ARG A 37 20.44 3.63 9.93
CA ARG A 37 21.77 3.27 10.44
C ARG A 37 22.60 4.49 10.87
N THR A 38 22.47 5.60 10.16
CA THR A 38 23.21 6.85 10.41
C THR A 38 22.56 7.70 11.50
N THR A 39 21.25 7.94 11.41
CA THR A 39 20.51 8.88 12.29
C THR A 39 19.96 8.23 13.56
N ARG A 40 19.77 6.90 13.55
CA ARG A 40 19.02 6.11 14.55
C ARG A 40 17.63 6.66 14.88
N ASN A 41 17.04 7.42 13.95
CA ASN A 41 15.72 8.01 14.14
C ASN A 41 14.64 6.91 14.06
N PRO A 42 13.82 6.70 15.11
CA PRO A 42 12.78 5.66 15.12
C PRO A 42 11.74 5.82 14.01
N PHE A 43 11.45 7.06 13.58
CA PHE A 43 10.53 7.31 12.47
C PHE A 43 11.05 6.73 11.14
N GLN A 44 12.34 6.88 10.86
CA GLN A 44 12.96 6.33 9.64
C GLN A 44 12.95 4.80 9.65
N PHE A 45 13.13 4.19 10.82
CA PHE A 45 12.99 2.75 11.00
C PHE A 45 11.57 2.28 10.73
N ALA A 46 10.57 2.94 11.33
CA ALA A 46 9.17 2.59 11.12
C ALA A 46 8.74 2.73 9.65
N MET A 47 9.19 3.79 8.98
CA MET A 47 9.00 3.97 7.54
C MET A 47 9.66 2.87 6.72
N ALA A 48 10.88 2.43 7.07
CA ALA A 48 11.52 1.31 6.41
C ALA A 48 10.71 0.01 6.59
N MET A 49 10.33 -0.31 7.83
CA MET A 49 9.52 -1.51 8.13
C MET A 49 8.16 -1.48 7.46
N PHE A 50 7.53 -0.30 7.36
CA PHE A 50 6.30 -0.12 6.58
C PHE A 50 6.49 -0.55 5.12
N PHE A 51 7.54 -0.07 4.45
CA PHE A 51 7.80 -0.44 3.05
C PHE A 51 8.17 -1.91 2.89
N LEU A 52 8.87 -2.51 3.84
CA LEU A 52 9.14 -3.95 3.85
C LEU A 52 7.84 -4.75 3.92
N PHE A 53 6.95 -4.42 4.85
CA PHE A 53 5.66 -5.11 4.96
C PHE A 53 4.77 -4.86 3.74
N LEU A 54 4.81 -3.67 3.12
CA LEU A 54 4.14 -3.45 1.84
C LEU A 54 4.69 -4.32 0.72
N ALA A 55 6.02 -4.46 0.63
CA ALA A 55 6.66 -5.31 -0.37
C ALA A 55 6.24 -6.77 -0.20
N ILE A 56 6.41 -7.32 1.00
CA ILE A 56 6.07 -8.72 1.30
C ILE A 56 4.57 -8.96 1.09
N GLY A 57 3.71 -8.11 1.66
CA GLY A 57 2.26 -8.23 1.49
C GLY A 57 1.85 -8.13 0.02
N ARG A 58 2.52 -7.28 -0.77
CA ARG A 58 2.24 -7.18 -2.21
C ARG A 58 2.71 -8.40 -3.00
N CYS A 59 3.77 -9.09 -2.59
CA CYS A 59 4.12 -10.39 -3.19
C CYS A 59 2.99 -11.41 -3.03
N PHE A 60 2.38 -11.52 -1.84
CA PHE A 60 1.22 -12.40 -1.63
C PHE A 60 0.02 -12.00 -2.48
N TYR A 61 -0.31 -10.71 -2.53
CA TYR A 61 -1.37 -10.22 -3.41
C TYR A 61 -1.05 -10.43 -4.89
N PHE A 62 0.20 -10.32 -5.31
CA PHE A 62 0.60 -10.55 -6.69
C PHE A 62 0.37 -12.01 -7.08
N VAL A 63 0.78 -12.97 -6.23
CA VAL A 63 0.50 -14.39 -6.46
C VAL A 63 -1.02 -14.64 -6.47
N GLY A 64 -1.74 -14.04 -5.52
CA GLY A 64 -3.20 -14.11 -5.45
C GLY A 64 -3.88 -13.59 -6.72
N ASP A 65 -3.58 -12.36 -7.12
CA ASP A 65 -4.21 -11.65 -8.23
C ASP A 65 -3.90 -12.30 -9.59
N PHE A 66 -2.67 -12.78 -9.83
CA PHE A 66 -2.24 -13.24 -11.17
C PHE A 66 -2.20 -14.76 -11.35
N TYR A 67 -2.10 -15.54 -10.26
CA TYR A 67 -1.87 -16.99 -10.35
C TYR A 67 -2.90 -17.83 -9.60
N ALA A 68 -3.73 -17.21 -8.75
CA ALA A 68 -4.71 -17.90 -7.90
C ALA A 68 -6.12 -17.26 -7.90
N ASP A 69 -6.41 -16.37 -8.85
CA ASP A 69 -7.73 -15.76 -9.06
C ASP A 69 -8.22 -16.07 -10.48
N SER A 70 -9.43 -16.60 -10.63
CA SER A 70 -10.03 -16.90 -11.93
C SER A 70 -10.48 -15.64 -12.66
N ARG A 71 -10.76 -14.55 -11.93
CA ARG A 71 -11.25 -13.28 -12.50
C ARG A 71 -10.19 -12.48 -13.24
N SER A 72 -8.91 -12.85 -13.10
CA SER A 72 -7.80 -12.21 -13.80
C SER A 72 -7.40 -12.95 -15.08
N LEU A 73 -8.04 -14.09 -15.37
CA LEU A 73 -7.79 -14.91 -16.54
C LEU A 73 -8.83 -14.66 -17.63
N ALA A 74 -8.47 -14.99 -18.87
CA ALA A 74 -9.44 -15.03 -19.96
C ALA A 74 -10.46 -16.15 -19.73
N GLU A 75 -11.69 -15.95 -20.22
CA GLU A 75 -12.78 -16.92 -20.07
C GLU A 75 -12.37 -18.33 -20.49
N GLY A 76 -12.70 -19.32 -19.64
CA GLY A 76 -12.40 -20.74 -19.87
C GLY A 76 -11.03 -21.21 -19.38
N LEU A 77 -10.19 -20.33 -18.81
CA LEU A 77 -8.91 -20.72 -18.21
C LEU A 77 -9.01 -20.89 -16.69
N THR A 78 -8.29 -21.88 -16.16
CA THR A 78 -8.17 -22.12 -14.72
C THR A 78 -6.86 -21.55 -14.16
N PRO A 79 -6.85 -21.00 -12.93
CA PRO A 79 -5.62 -20.52 -12.30
C PRO A 79 -4.58 -21.62 -12.14
N PHE A 80 -3.30 -21.27 -12.35
CA PHE A 80 -2.19 -22.21 -12.25
C PHE A 80 -2.06 -22.83 -10.86
N LEU A 81 -2.32 -22.05 -9.80
CA LEU A 81 -2.19 -22.49 -8.41
C LEU A 81 -3.53 -22.94 -7.80
N GLY A 82 -4.62 -22.93 -8.58
CA GLY A 82 -5.99 -23.08 -8.07
C GLY A 82 -6.46 -21.86 -7.27
N GLU A 83 -7.77 -21.76 -7.04
CA GLU A 83 -8.34 -20.70 -6.22
C GLU A 83 -8.03 -20.94 -4.73
N SER A 84 -7.37 -19.98 -4.09
CA SER A 84 -7.01 -20.09 -2.68
C SER A 84 -7.11 -18.76 -1.96
N ALA A 85 -7.94 -18.72 -0.90
CA ALA A 85 -8.09 -17.56 -0.03
C ALA A 85 -6.81 -17.23 0.76
N PHE A 86 -5.89 -18.19 0.89
CA PHE A 86 -4.64 -18.03 1.65
C PHE A 86 -3.83 -16.82 1.19
N TRP A 87 -3.67 -16.62 -0.12
CA TRP A 87 -2.86 -15.53 -0.66
C TRP A 87 -3.42 -14.15 -0.27
N LEU A 88 -4.75 -14.01 -0.34
CA LEU A 88 -5.44 -12.78 0.07
C LEU A 88 -5.40 -12.57 1.59
N MET A 89 -5.49 -13.65 2.37
CA MET A 89 -5.42 -13.62 3.84
C MET A 89 -4.03 -13.20 4.30
N ALA A 90 -2.98 -13.88 3.86
CA ALA A 90 -1.60 -13.56 4.17
C ALA A 90 -1.21 -12.14 3.72
N GLY A 91 -1.55 -11.78 2.48
CA GLY A 91 -1.30 -10.43 1.95
C GLY A 91 -1.98 -9.34 2.78
N SER A 92 -3.24 -9.56 3.17
CA SER A 92 -3.97 -8.59 4.01
C SER A 92 -3.32 -8.43 5.38
N PHE A 93 -3.05 -9.52 6.10
CA PHE A 93 -2.45 -9.47 7.42
C PHE A 93 -1.16 -8.64 7.42
N ILE A 94 -0.26 -8.93 6.48
CA ILE A 94 1.04 -8.26 6.40
C ILE A 94 0.87 -6.78 6.03
N GLN A 95 -0.01 -6.44 5.08
CA GLN A 95 -0.27 -5.03 4.76
C GLN A 95 -0.89 -4.25 5.91
N TRP A 96 -1.71 -4.89 6.74
CA TRP A 96 -2.27 -4.28 7.94
C TRP A 96 -1.23 -4.13 9.06
N MET A 97 -0.25 -5.04 9.17
CA MET A 97 0.92 -4.82 10.04
C MET A 97 1.76 -3.61 9.59
N ALA A 98 1.85 -3.36 8.28
CA ALA A 98 2.46 -2.14 7.76
C ALA A 98 1.73 -0.88 8.30
N LEU A 99 0.40 -0.84 8.18
CA LEU A 99 -0.42 0.26 8.68
C LEU A 99 -0.32 0.42 10.20
N ALA A 100 -0.28 -0.70 10.94
CA ALA A 100 -0.05 -0.69 12.38
C ALA A 100 1.30 -0.03 12.74
N THR A 101 2.36 -0.34 12.00
CA THR A 101 3.69 0.23 12.24
C THR A 101 3.73 1.74 12.04
N LEU A 102 3.13 2.26 10.96
CA LEU A 102 3.05 3.71 10.72
C LEU A 102 2.14 4.41 11.72
N SER A 103 0.97 3.83 12.03
CA SER A 103 0.02 4.44 12.97
C SER A 103 0.55 4.47 14.40
N ALA A 104 1.27 3.44 14.84
CA ALA A 104 2.00 3.44 16.11
C ALA A 104 2.95 4.64 16.21
N THR A 105 3.77 4.81 15.17
CA THR A 105 4.75 5.90 15.08
C THR A 105 4.08 7.27 15.04
N ALA A 106 2.96 7.40 14.32
CA ALA A 106 2.14 8.60 14.31
C ALA A 106 1.62 8.96 15.71
N GLY A 107 1.07 7.98 16.44
CA GLY A 107 0.58 8.16 17.80
C GLY A 107 1.68 8.63 18.75
N PHE A 108 2.89 8.05 18.62
CA PHE A 108 4.04 8.50 19.39
C PHE A 108 4.48 9.92 19.02
N MET A 109 4.53 10.28 17.73
CA MET A 109 4.97 11.61 17.29
C MET A 109 4.00 12.73 17.69
N ILE A 110 2.69 12.49 17.68
CA ILE A 110 1.70 13.50 18.07
C ILE A 110 1.69 13.69 19.60
N PHE A 111 1.67 12.60 20.37
CA PHE A 111 1.37 12.67 21.79
C PHE A 111 2.59 12.45 22.71
N GLY A 112 3.69 11.92 22.19
CA GLY A 112 4.91 11.61 22.95
C GLY A 112 4.74 10.55 24.04
N LYS A 113 3.60 9.85 24.08
CA LYS A 113 3.25 8.91 25.14
C LYS A 113 3.05 7.49 24.60
N ARG A 114 3.57 6.50 25.31
CA ARG A 114 3.51 5.07 24.93
C ARG A 114 2.08 4.53 24.80
N TRP A 115 1.13 5.02 25.60
CA TRP A 115 -0.26 4.58 25.49
C TRP A 115 -0.91 5.02 24.17
N ALA A 116 -0.47 6.16 23.60
CA ALA A 116 -0.97 6.64 22.31
C ALA A 116 -0.44 5.79 21.15
N GLU A 117 0.83 5.38 21.20
CA GLU A 117 1.40 4.42 20.25
C GLU A 117 0.56 3.13 20.20
N ILE A 118 0.23 2.56 21.36
CA ILE A 118 -0.59 1.35 21.46
C ILE A 118 -2.00 1.60 20.93
N ALA A 119 -2.64 2.71 21.34
CA ALA A 119 -4.01 3.03 20.94
C ALA A 119 -4.18 3.17 19.41
N PHE A 120 -3.15 3.69 18.71
CA PHE A 120 -3.18 3.82 17.26
C PHE A 120 -2.84 2.52 16.52
N ALA A 121 -1.96 1.69 17.09
CA ALA A 121 -1.54 0.42 16.50
C ALA A 121 -2.61 -0.68 16.63
N VAL A 122 -3.23 -0.80 17.80
CA VAL A 122 -4.12 -1.92 18.16
C VAL A 122 -5.29 -2.10 17.18
N PRO A 123 -6.01 -1.04 16.72
CA PRO A 123 -7.10 -1.22 15.76
C PRO A 123 -6.62 -1.83 14.45
N ALA A 124 -5.48 -1.37 13.90
CA ALA A 124 -4.89 -1.94 12.69
C ALA A 124 -4.46 -3.40 12.88
N ILE A 125 -3.92 -3.73 14.06
CA ILE A 125 -3.53 -5.11 14.39
C ILE A 125 -4.76 -6.02 14.44
N ILE A 126 -5.82 -5.62 15.14
CA ILE A 126 -7.06 -6.39 15.25
C ILE A 126 -7.64 -6.65 13.86
N ILE A 127 -7.73 -5.61 13.01
CA ILE A 127 -8.25 -5.77 11.65
C ILE A 127 -7.35 -6.70 10.83
N GLY A 128 -6.03 -6.55 10.93
CA GLY A 128 -5.08 -7.44 10.27
C GLY A 128 -5.25 -8.90 10.69
N VAL A 129 -5.41 -9.17 11.98
CA VAL A 129 -5.65 -10.52 12.51
C VAL A 129 -6.97 -11.09 12.01
N ILE A 130 -8.05 -10.29 12.04
CA ILE A 130 -9.35 -10.71 11.52
C ILE A 130 -9.25 -11.06 10.03
N LEU A 131 -8.66 -10.19 9.21
CA LEU A 131 -8.52 -10.42 7.77
C LEU A 131 -7.55 -11.57 7.42
N GLY A 132 -6.59 -11.85 8.30
CA GLY A 132 -5.54 -12.86 8.11
C GLY A 132 -5.92 -14.27 8.56
N PHE A 133 -6.80 -14.40 9.56
CA PHE A 133 -7.05 -15.68 10.23
C PHE A 133 -8.53 -16.04 10.36
N VAL A 134 -9.44 -15.09 10.17
CA VAL A 134 -10.88 -15.38 10.19
C VAL A 134 -11.37 -15.59 8.75
N PRO A 135 -12.01 -16.74 8.44
CA PRO A 135 -12.68 -16.91 7.16
C PRO A 135 -13.89 -15.98 7.11
N LEU A 136 -13.82 -14.97 6.26
CA LEU A 136 -14.88 -13.99 6.04
C LEU A 136 -15.46 -14.18 4.64
N ASP A 137 -16.76 -13.98 4.50
CA ASP A 137 -17.38 -13.85 3.18
C ASP A 137 -16.83 -12.62 2.44
N THR A 138 -16.97 -12.61 1.10
CA THR A 138 -16.41 -11.57 0.24
C THR A 138 -16.93 -10.18 0.59
N THR A 139 -18.20 -10.06 0.98
CA THR A 139 -18.85 -8.78 1.30
C THR A 139 -18.32 -8.23 2.62
N THR A 140 -18.32 -9.03 3.69
CA THR A 140 -17.79 -8.61 5.00
C THR A 140 -16.30 -8.26 4.91
N ARG A 141 -15.51 -9.05 4.17
CA ARG A 141 -14.10 -8.76 3.93
C ARG A 141 -13.91 -7.44 3.18
N GLY A 142 -14.70 -7.21 2.14
CA GLY A 142 -14.69 -5.97 1.36
C GLY A 142 -15.07 -4.74 2.19
N LEU A 143 -16.12 -4.83 3.01
CA LEU A 143 -16.55 -3.75 3.89
C LEU A 143 -15.53 -3.44 4.98
N LEU A 144 -14.99 -4.47 5.65
CA LEU A 144 -14.00 -4.28 6.70
C LEU A 144 -12.70 -3.68 6.15
N SER A 145 -12.15 -4.29 5.10
CA SER A 145 -10.88 -3.83 4.50
C SER A 145 -11.03 -2.50 3.75
N GLY A 146 -12.15 -2.27 3.08
CA GLY A 146 -12.44 -1.04 2.34
C GLY A 146 -12.78 0.13 3.26
N GLY A 147 -13.68 -0.08 4.23
CA GLY A 147 -14.10 0.96 5.18
C GLY A 147 -12.95 1.38 6.09
N ALA A 148 -12.33 0.44 6.79
CA ALA A 148 -11.20 0.77 7.66
C ALA A 148 -9.96 1.16 6.84
N GLY A 149 -9.75 0.56 5.67
CA GLY A 149 -8.69 0.95 4.74
C GLY A 149 -8.81 2.41 4.29
N ALA A 150 -10.02 2.91 4.01
CA ALA A 150 -10.26 4.31 3.67
C ALA A 150 -9.88 5.27 4.81
N VAL A 151 -10.19 4.90 6.05
CA VAL A 151 -9.80 5.68 7.24
C VAL A 151 -8.28 5.77 7.33
N TYR A 152 -7.56 4.65 7.24
CA TYR A 152 -6.09 4.65 7.31
C TYR A 152 -5.43 5.31 6.09
N ALA A 153 -6.04 5.19 4.91
CA ALA A 153 -5.58 5.82 3.67
C ALA A 153 -5.61 7.35 3.73
N LEU A 154 -6.56 7.93 4.47
CA LEU A 154 -6.63 9.38 4.71
C LEU A 154 -5.83 9.81 5.93
N PHE A 155 -5.82 8.99 6.98
CA PHE A 155 -5.11 9.29 8.22
C PHE A 155 -3.62 9.57 8.00
N ILE A 156 -2.93 8.72 7.24
CA ILE A 156 -1.48 8.85 7.03
C ILE A 156 -1.11 10.14 6.27
N PRO A 157 -1.71 10.46 5.11
CA PRO A 157 -1.48 11.75 4.44
C PRO A 157 -1.78 12.96 5.32
N LEU A 158 -2.91 12.94 6.03
CA LEU A 158 -3.32 14.04 6.91
C LEU A 158 -2.34 14.25 8.05
N LEU A 159 -1.79 13.18 8.62
CA LEU A 159 -0.72 13.26 9.62
C LEU A 159 0.49 14.02 9.08
N PHE A 160 0.98 13.67 7.88
CA PHE A 160 2.13 14.34 7.30
C PHE A 160 1.86 15.81 7.00
N TRP A 161 0.65 16.15 6.54
CA TRP A 161 0.26 17.55 6.35
C TRP A 161 0.11 18.30 7.67
N TYR A 162 -0.35 17.66 8.74
CA TYR A 162 -0.35 18.23 10.08
C TYR A 162 1.08 18.50 10.57
N LEU A 163 2.00 17.54 10.42
CA LEU A 163 3.41 17.74 10.76
C LEU A 163 4.03 18.87 9.92
N ALA A 164 3.69 18.96 8.63
CA ALA A 164 4.11 20.08 7.78
C ALA A 164 3.60 21.43 8.28
N TRP A 165 2.35 21.50 8.75
CA TRP A 165 1.78 22.73 9.32
C TRP A 165 2.54 23.19 10.57
N GLN A 166 2.98 22.25 11.41
CA GLN A 166 3.77 22.55 12.61
C GLN A 166 5.25 22.81 12.34
N SER A 167 5.77 22.38 11.19
CA SER A 167 7.18 22.48 10.85
C SER A 167 7.52 23.79 10.14
N GLY A 168 8.76 24.26 10.27
CA GLY A 168 9.34 25.36 9.50
C GLY A 168 10.32 24.90 8.42
N GLY A 169 10.65 25.77 7.47
CA GLY A 169 11.76 25.58 6.53
C GLY A 169 11.66 24.34 5.63
N MET A 170 12.77 23.63 5.48
CA MET A 170 12.89 22.44 4.61
C MET A 170 12.07 21.25 5.12
N LEU A 171 11.94 21.10 6.45
CA LEU A 171 11.10 20.07 7.07
C LEU A 171 9.62 20.21 6.69
N ARG A 172 9.11 21.44 6.56
CA ARG A 172 7.74 21.68 6.06
C ARG A 172 7.56 21.17 4.64
N ARG A 173 8.49 21.47 3.74
CA ARG A 173 8.42 21.03 2.33
C ARG A 173 8.51 19.51 2.22
N SER A 174 9.40 18.89 2.99
CA SER A 174 9.55 17.45 3.11
C SER A 174 8.23 16.78 3.53
N ASN A 175 7.64 17.24 4.64
CA ASN A 175 6.40 16.68 5.16
C ASN A 175 5.20 16.91 4.22
N LEU A 176 5.12 18.04 3.51
CA LEU A 176 4.09 18.27 2.49
C LEU A 176 4.18 17.26 1.35
N LEU A 177 5.40 17.02 0.86
CA LEU A 177 5.64 16.09 -0.25
C LEU A 177 5.44 14.63 0.16
N LEU A 178 5.81 14.27 1.40
CA LEU A 178 5.50 12.96 1.98
C LEU A 178 3.98 12.74 2.07
N GLY A 179 3.24 13.71 2.60
CA GLY A 179 1.77 13.63 2.67
C GLY A 179 1.13 13.46 1.30
N PHE A 180 1.58 14.22 0.30
CA PHE A 180 1.09 14.11 -1.06
C PHE A 180 1.46 12.76 -1.72
N GLY A 181 2.68 12.29 -1.52
CA GLY A 181 3.14 10.99 -2.02
C GLY A 181 2.35 9.82 -1.41
N PHE A 182 2.10 9.85 -0.10
CA PHE A 182 1.25 8.86 0.56
C PHE A 182 -0.19 8.92 0.08
N PHE A 183 -0.74 10.13 -0.14
CA PHE A 183 -2.09 10.30 -0.67
C PHE A 183 -2.24 9.61 -2.03
N ILE A 184 -1.32 9.87 -2.95
CA ILE A 184 -1.33 9.25 -4.29
C ILE A 184 -1.13 7.73 -4.19
N LEU A 185 -0.20 7.27 -3.36
CA LEU A 185 0.04 5.84 -3.13
C LEU A 185 -1.23 5.14 -2.67
N PHE A 186 -1.94 5.70 -1.68
CA PHE A 186 -3.19 5.11 -1.19
C PHE A 186 -4.33 5.21 -2.19
N ALA A 187 -4.42 6.30 -2.97
CA ALA A 187 -5.39 6.42 -4.06
C ALA A 187 -5.22 5.28 -5.09
N GLY A 188 -3.97 4.99 -5.49
CA GLY A 188 -3.68 3.85 -6.38
C GLY A 188 -4.09 2.50 -5.78
N ARG A 189 -3.93 2.32 -4.46
CA ARG A 189 -4.37 1.09 -3.76
C ARG A 189 -5.89 0.98 -3.67
N VAL A 190 -6.60 2.07 -3.42
CA VAL A 190 -8.06 2.10 -3.43
C VAL A 190 -8.57 1.74 -4.82
N ILE A 191 -8.04 2.36 -5.87
CA ILE A 191 -8.37 2.06 -7.27
C ILE A 191 -8.16 0.57 -7.57
N HIS A 192 -7.05 -0.02 -7.12
CA HIS A 192 -6.80 -1.44 -7.30
C HIS A 192 -7.82 -2.34 -6.58
N ALA A 193 -8.25 -1.95 -5.38
CA ALA A 193 -9.22 -2.71 -4.59
C ALA A 193 -10.61 -2.69 -5.22
N ILE A 194 -11.00 -1.57 -5.83
CA ILE A 194 -12.29 -1.40 -6.52
C ILE A 194 -12.22 -1.66 -8.03
N ARG A 195 -11.13 -2.28 -8.52
CA ARG A 195 -10.87 -2.41 -9.96
C ARG A 195 -12.00 -3.08 -10.75
N TYR A 196 -12.64 -4.10 -10.18
CA TYR A 196 -13.75 -4.82 -10.83
C TYR A 196 -15.02 -3.96 -10.92
N PRO A 197 -15.58 -3.45 -9.80
CA PRO A 197 -16.76 -2.59 -9.90
C PRO A 197 -16.49 -1.30 -10.68
N MET A 198 -15.25 -0.78 -10.65
CA MET A 198 -14.88 0.40 -11.44
C MET A 198 -14.77 0.09 -12.94
N ALA A 199 -14.28 -1.10 -13.33
CA ALA A 199 -14.25 -1.54 -14.72
C ALA A 199 -15.66 -1.64 -15.30
N ASP A 200 -16.59 -2.22 -14.55
CA ASP A 200 -17.98 -2.42 -14.98
C ASP A 200 -18.72 -1.10 -15.16
N VAL A 201 -18.52 -0.13 -14.27
CA VAL A 201 -19.26 1.14 -14.29
C VAL A 201 -18.64 2.19 -15.21
N LEU A 202 -17.30 2.28 -15.27
CA LEU A 202 -16.60 3.41 -15.92
C LEU A 202 -15.82 3.05 -17.18
N PHE A 203 -15.48 1.77 -17.39
CA PHE A 203 -14.56 1.35 -18.44
C PHE A 203 -15.12 0.27 -19.36
N ASN A 204 -16.45 0.15 -19.46
CA ASN A 204 -17.12 -0.81 -20.34
C ASN A 204 -16.60 -2.26 -20.13
N SER A 205 -16.47 -2.66 -18.86
CA SER A 205 -15.91 -3.94 -18.40
C SER A 205 -14.44 -4.19 -18.76
N SER A 206 -13.69 -3.14 -19.12
CA SER A 206 -12.24 -3.24 -19.33
C SER A 206 -11.46 -3.15 -18.01
N ILE A 207 -11.02 -4.30 -17.50
CA ILE A 207 -10.21 -4.42 -16.27
C ILE A 207 -8.78 -3.89 -16.47
N ALA A 208 -8.33 -3.83 -17.72
CA ALA A 208 -7.03 -3.34 -18.16
C ALA A 208 -6.70 -1.93 -17.66
N ILE A 209 -7.65 -0.99 -17.81
CA ILE A 209 -7.43 0.43 -17.51
C ILE A 209 -7.22 0.65 -16.00
N PRO A 210 -8.12 0.18 -15.10
CA PRO A 210 -7.86 0.18 -13.66
C PRO A 210 -6.58 -0.56 -13.27
N GLY A 211 -6.25 -1.66 -13.97
CA GLY A 211 -5.07 -2.49 -13.73
C GLY A 211 -3.75 -1.76 -13.96
N VAL A 212 -3.68 -0.83 -14.92
CA VAL A 212 -2.49 -0.02 -15.21
C VAL A 212 -2.45 1.27 -14.37
N ILE A 213 -3.59 1.93 -14.18
CA ILE A 213 -3.68 3.19 -13.41
C ILE A 213 -3.24 2.98 -11.96
N ALA A 214 -3.69 1.90 -11.32
CA ALA A 214 -3.37 1.61 -9.93
C ALA A 214 -1.85 1.56 -9.63
N PRO A 215 -1.06 0.68 -10.27
CA PRO A 215 0.37 0.63 -10.03
C PRO A 215 1.09 1.89 -10.53
N GLY A 216 0.62 2.53 -11.61
CA GLY A 216 1.17 3.80 -12.08
C GLY A 216 1.09 4.92 -11.03
N LEU A 217 -0.08 5.09 -10.39
CA LEU A 217 -0.23 6.02 -9.27
C LEU A 217 0.66 5.65 -8.10
N ILE A 218 0.75 4.37 -7.76
CA ILE A 218 1.64 3.94 -6.67
C ILE A 218 3.10 4.31 -6.96
N VAL A 219 3.59 4.09 -8.18
CA VAL A 219 4.96 4.49 -8.58
C VAL A 219 5.16 6.01 -8.44
N ILE A 220 4.21 6.81 -8.91
CA ILE A 220 4.27 8.29 -8.74
C ILE A 220 4.33 8.65 -7.26
N GLY A 221 3.48 8.03 -6.44
CA GLY A 221 3.49 8.22 -4.98
C GLY A 221 4.83 7.86 -4.36
N LEU A 222 5.46 6.76 -4.79
CA LEU A 222 6.75 6.30 -4.29
C LEU A 222 7.89 7.27 -4.64
N ILE A 223 7.89 7.82 -5.85
CA ILE A 223 8.86 8.85 -6.27
C ILE A 223 8.71 10.08 -5.36
N LEU A 224 7.49 10.56 -5.14
CA LEU A 224 7.24 11.70 -4.26
C LEU A 224 7.67 11.43 -2.82
N ILE A 225 7.42 10.22 -2.30
CA ILE A 225 7.85 9.82 -0.96
C ILE A 225 9.38 9.80 -0.87
N ALA A 226 10.07 9.28 -1.89
CA ALA A 226 11.53 9.28 -1.95
C ALA A 226 12.09 10.70 -1.98
N THR A 227 11.57 11.57 -2.86
CA THR A 227 11.97 12.98 -2.96
C THR A 227 11.68 13.75 -1.66
N GLY A 228 10.52 13.56 -1.06
CA GLY A 228 10.15 14.23 0.19
C GLY A 228 11.08 13.83 1.32
N ASN A 229 11.47 12.57 1.35
CA ASN A 229 12.47 12.05 2.26
C ASN A 229 13.84 12.73 2.06
N GLU A 230 14.31 12.99 0.84
CA GLU A 230 15.59 13.69 0.57
C GLU A 230 15.59 15.13 1.11
N TRP A 231 14.50 15.87 0.88
CA TRP A 231 14.42 17.28 1.29
C TRP A 231 14.40 17.49 2.80
N GLY A 232 14.02 16.48 3.57
CA GLY A 232 14.08 16.54 5.04
C GLY A 232 15.51 16.57 5.60
N GLN A 233 16.53 16.46 4.74
CA GLN A 233 17.93 16.28 5.15
C GLN A 233 18.87 17.45 4.82
N THR A 234 18.45 18.43 4.01
CA THR A 234 19.35 19.52 3.57
C THR A 234 19.56 20.61 4.64
N THR A 235 19.71 20.21 5.91
CA THR A 235 20.00 21.10 7.05
C THR A 235 21.24 20.67 7.77
#